data_AF-A0AA97H370-F1
#
_entry.id   AF-A0AA97H370-F1
#
_cell.length_a   1.000
_cell.length_b   1.000
_cell.length_c   1.000
_cell.angle_alpha   90.00
_cell.angle_beta   90.00
_cell.angle_gamma   90.00
#
_symmetry.space_group_name_H-M   'P 1'
#
loop_
_entity.id
_entity.type
_entity.pdbx_description
1 polymer ?
#
loop_
_entity_poly.entity_id
_entity_poly.type
_entity_poly.pdbx_seq_one_letter_code
_entity_poly.pdbx_strand_id
1 'polypeptide(L)'
;MKKARKAISVLMAAVLTAGVSAPAAFAAAPHVQSDTTMDFTVDRGNTYAFKFTVIGSHSNPQIAAGNGAVLRTENTVKKVENGNDTYYFKVRAIGSCGQESAVYTTLPGQSAVRHCKIKVGVQHHKDDYKDGAPIYYYGGEVQDKYGWYNEDGQLAANRKKQYLIDYMSYMGYTHNASLDSANVWTTPTAKQYSGNAFDSAANVEKALDATAKDLVEELKKHKATEYGINAVPDNTNLDYNTEQIIPTFKSNLTYDTNPDPVFTSKYYQGFYNLHATTDGGNMGCSSYVIGRTKEITSKTLDNFICSLIPAALTTEEVDKIKAAGYTIGTEPKKDSIAIEPGIGSYLGHFEYVENVNGDDVTLSGANTNDDYKYYGRVIRTKKELANWNTVYIYLK
;
A
#
# COMPACT_ATOMS: atom_id res chain seq x y z
N MET A 1 -12.79 -4.64 -111.75
CA MET A 1 -11.73 -5.61 -111.41
C MET A 1 -11.36 -5.47 -109.93
N LYS A 2 -11.34 -6.61 -109.22
CA LYS A 2 -10.61 -6.96 -107.98
C LYS A 2 -10.15 -5.87 -106.97
N LYS A 3 -10.61 -6.10 -105.72
CA LYS A 3 -9.92 -6.05 -104.39
C LYS A 3 -9.64 -4.66 -103.78
N ALA A 4 -10.25 -4.24 -102.67
CA ALA A 4 -10.23 -4.72 -101.27
C ALA A 4 -9.02 -4.24 -100.44
N ARG A 5 -9.25 -3.42 -99.38
CA ARG A 5 -9.21 -3.81 -97.95
C ARG A 5 -9.10 -2.59 -97.00
N LYS A 6 -10.06 -2.55 -96.06
CA LYS A 6 -10.07 -2.11 -94.64
C LYS A 6 -8.89 -1.30 -94.07
N ALA A 7 -9.24 -0.24 -93.33
CA ALA A 7 -9.00 -0.15 -91.88
C ALA A 7 -10.07 0.74 -91.21
N ILE A 8 -10.35 0.46 -89.94
CA ILE A 8 -11.57 0.73 -89.18
C ILE A 8 -11.30 1.73 -88.04
N SER A 9 -12.36 2.46 -87.66
CA SER A 9 -12.67 3.10 -86.36
C SER A 9 -12.04 4.44 -85.96
N VAL A 10 -12.84 5.49 -86.16
CA VAL A 10 -13.59 6.25 -85.14
C VAL A 10 -12.95 6.40 -83.74
N LEU A 11 -12.73 7.65 -83.32
CA LEU A 11 -13.03 8.07 -81.95
C LEU A 11 -13.66 9.47 -81.97
N MET A 12 -14.84 9.57 -81.33
CA MET A 12 -15.66 10.78 -81.16
C MET A 12 -15.13 11.66 -80.02
N ALA A 13 -15.43 12.96 -80.16
CA ALA A 13 -15.16 14.01 -79.19
C ALA A 13 -16.25 14.13 -78.10
N ALA A 14 -15.78 14.41 -76.88
CA ALA A 14 -16.29 15.33 -75.86
C ALA A 14 -17.75 15.27 -75.34
N VAL A 15 -17.93 15.27 -74.01
CA VAL A 15 -18.26 16.45 -73.16
C VAL A 15 -18.69 15.97 -71.75
N LEU A 16 -18.33 16.80 -70.77
CA LEU A 16 -18.49 16.65 -69.32
C LEU A 16 -19.93 16.40 -68.82
N THR A 17 -20.07 15.46 -67.89
CA THR A 17 -21.10 15.51 -66.84
C THR A 17 -20.40 15.42 -65.48
N ALA A 18 -20.58 16.48 -64.68
CA ALA A 18 -20.09 16.56 -63.31
C ALA A 18 -20.85 15.57 -62.43
N GLY A 19 -20.23 14.43 -62.14
CA GLY A 19 -20.64 13.55 -61.05
C GLY A 19 -20.08 14.09 -59.75
N VAL A 20 -20.90 14.82 -58.98
CA VAL A 20 -20.64 15.04 -57.55
C VAL A 20 -20.77 13.67 -56.89
N SER A 21 -19.66 12.97 -56.69
CA SER A 21 -19.60 11.84 -55.78
C SER A 21 -19.80 12.41 -54.37
N ALA A 22 -20.95 12.14 -53.76
CA ALA A 22 -21.09 12.28 -52.32
C ALA A 22 -19.90 11.56 -51.66
N PRO A 23 -19.28 12.09 -50.59
CA PRO A 23 -18.26 11.35 -49.88
C PRO A 23 -18.90 10.03 -49.44
N ALA A 24 -18.27 8.90 -49.78
CA ALA A 24 -18.63 7.64 -49.15
C ALA A 24 -18.56 7.88 -47.65
N ALA A 25 -19.71 7.87 -46.98
CA ALA A 25 -19.76 7.88 -45.54
C ALA A 25 -19.03 6.61 -45.11
N PHE A 26 -17.78 6.74 -44.66
CA PHE A 26 -17.08 5.65 -44.01
C PHE A 26 -17.92 5.28 -42.78
N ALA A 27 -18.72 4.22 -42.89
CA ALA A 27 -19.43 3.68 -41.76
C ALA A 27 -18.38 3.34 -40.70
N ALA A 28 -18.48 3.97 -39.53
CA ALA A 28 -17.58 3.69 -38.42
C ALA A 28 -17.59 2.17 -38.15
N ALA A 29 -16.41 1.61 -37.86
CA ALA A 29 -16.31 0.20 -37.53
C ALA A 29 -17.24 -0.14 -36.35
N PRO A 30 -17.84 -1.35 -36.33
CA PRO A 30 -18.70 -1.76 -35.23
C PRO A 30 -17.96 -1.67 -33.91
N HIS A 31 -18.61 -1.11 -32.89
CA HIS A 31 -18.04 -0.97 -31.55
C HIS A 31 -19.13 -1.05 -30.49
N VAL A 32 -18.72 -1.18 -29.23
CA VAL A 32 -19.63 -1.12 -28.09
C VAL A 32 -19.40 0.20 -27.36
N GLN A 33 -20.43 1.02 -27.29
CA GLN A 33 -20.44 2.24 -26.50
C GLN A 33 -20.91 1.93 -25.08
N SER A 34 -20.18 2.40 -24.07
CA SER A 34 -20.62 2.34 -22.66
C SER A 34 -21.18 3.69 -22.21
N ASP A 35 -22.15 3.66 -21.32
CA ASP A 35 -22.57 4.83 -20.52
C ASP A 35 -21.54 5.23 -19.45
N THR A 36 -20.57 4.36 -19.18
CA THR A 36 -19.61 4.50 -18.09
C THR A 36 -18.20 4.22 -18.57
N THR A 37 -17.39 5.27 -18.66
CA THR A 37 -16.02 5.19 -19.21
C THR A 37 -14.95 5.68 -18.25
N MET A 38 -15.34 6.20 -17.08
CA MET A 38 -14.43 6.67 -16.06
C MET A 38 -14.28 5.61 -14.97
N ASP A 39 -13.09 5.51 -14.40
CA ASP A 39 -12.83 4.69 -13.23
C ASP A 39 -13.56 5.25 -12.00
N PHE A 40 -14.10 4.38 -11.16
CA PHE A 40 -14.88 4.80 -9.99
C PHE A 40 -14.85 3.76 -8.86
N THR A 41 -15.42 4.13 -7.72
CA THR A 41 -15.52 3.26 -6.54
C THR A 41 -16.96 2.79 -6.34
N VAL A 42 -17.12 1.50 -5.99
CA VAL A 42 -18.39 0.94 -5.52
C VAL A 42 -18.14 0.29 -4.16
N ASP A 43 -18.89 0.72 -3.15
CA ASP A 43 -18.80 0.17 -1.80
C ASP A 43 -19.04 -1.35 -1.81
N ARG A 44 -18.29 -2.06 -0.97
CA ARG A 44 -18.38 -3.50 -0.85
C ARG A 44 -19.83 -3.93 -0.59
N GLY A 45 -20.27 -4.98 -1.29
CA GLY A 45 -21.62 -5.49 -1.25
C GLY A 45 -22.61 -4.78 -2.18
N ASN A 46 -22.34 -3.55 -2.61
CA ASN A 46 -23.21 -2.82 -3.53
C ASN A 46 -23.07 -3.28 -4.98
N THR A 47 -24.09 -2.99 -5.77
CA THR A 47 -24.15 -3.34 -7.19
C THR A 47 -24.13 -2.12 -8.07
N TYR A 48 -23.54 -2.26 -9.25
CA TYR A 48 -23.58 -1.26 -10.32
C TYR A 48 -24.08 -1.90 -11.61
N ALA A 49 -24.84 -1.15 -12.40
CA ALA A 49 -25.35 -1.60 -13.69
C ALA A 49 -24.86 -0.68 -14.80
N PHE A 50 -24.19 -1.27 -15.79
CA PHE A 50 -23.76 -0.62 -17.02
C PHE A 50 -24.84 -0.69 -18.08
N LYS A 51 -24.87 0.30 -18.96
CA LYS A 51 -25.51 0.23 -20.27
C LYS A 51 -24.46 0.18 -21.37
N PHE A 52 -24.46 -0.92 -22.12
CA PHE A 52 -23.61 -1.10 -23.30
C PHE A 52 -24.47 -1.12 -24.57
N THR A 53 -24.20 -0.24 -25.52
CA THR A 53 -24.91 -0.16 -26.81
C THR A 53 -23.97 -0.60 -27.92
N VAL A 54 -24.35 -1.62 -28.69
CA VAL A 54 -23.61 -2.02 -29.89
C VAL A 54 -23.99 -1.09 -31.03
N ILE A 55 -22.99 -0.43 -31.61
CA ILE A 55 -23.14 0.52 -32.72
C ILE A 55 -22.58 -0.11 -34.00
N GLY A 56 -23.29 0.04 -35.11
CA GLY A 56 -22.84 -0.43 -36.43
C GLY A 56 -22.94 -1.94 -36.65
N SER A 57 -23.50 -2.71 -35.71
CA SER A 57 -23.77 -4.16 -35.86
C SER A 57 -24.84 -4.64 -34.86
N HIS A 58 -25.30 -5.88 -35.06
CA HIS A 58 -26.15 -6.63 -34.10
C HIS A 58 -25.42 -7.85 -33.54
N SER A 59 -24.08 -7.85 -33.59
CA SER A 59 -23.28 -8.93 -33.04
C SER A 59 -23.32 -8.90 -31.51
N ASN A 60 -23.51 -10.06 -30.88
CA ASN A 60 -23.52 -10.15 -29.43
C ASN A 60 -22.08 -9.98 -28.89
N PRO A 61 -21.80 -8.98 -28.04
CA PRO A 61 -20.51 -8.88 -27.38
C PRO A 61 -20.42 -9.89 -26.21
N GLN A 62 -19.22 -10.40 -25.96
CA GLN A 62 -18.89 -10.95 -24.65
C GLN A 62 -18.71 -9.76 -23.68
N ILE A 63 -19.40 -9.77 -22.55
CA ILE A 63 -19.29 -8.74 -21.51
C ILE A 63 -18.81 -9.41 -20.23
N ALA A 64 -17.73 -8.91 -19.63
CA ALA A 64 -17.14 -9.55 -18.46
C ALA A 64 -16.44 -8.55 -17.53
N ALA A 65 -16.47 -8.86 -16.23
CA ALA A 65 -15.50 -8.35 -15.29
C ALA A 65 -14.17 -9.12 -15.45
N GLY A 66 -13.05 -8.40 -15.40
CA GLY A 66 -11.72 -9.00 -15.53
C GLY A 66 -11.37 -9.96 -14.38
N ASN A 67 -11.85 -9.69 -13.16
CA ASN A 67 -11.71 -10.57 -12.01
C ASN A 67 -13.05 -10.76 -11.29
N GLY A 68 -13.65 -11.95 -11.48
CA GLY A 68 -14.93 -12.34 -10.88
C GLY A 68 -14.94 -12.44 -9.35
N ALA A 69 -13.78 -12.59 -8.73
CA ALA A 69 -13.64 -12.60 -7.27
C ALA A 69 -13.64 -11.19 -6.66
N VAL A 70 -13.43 -10.16 -7.47
CA VAL A 70 -13.53 -8.75 -7.06
C VAL A 70 -14.89 -8.18 -7.47
N LEU A 71 -15.31 -8.42 -8.72
CA LEU A 71 -16.60 -8.01 -9.27
C LEU A 71 -17.36 -9.23 -9.78
N ARG A 72 -18.39 -9.65 -9.03
CA ARG A 72 -19.24 -10.75 -9.45
C ARG A 72 -20.31 -10.26 -10.41
N THR A 73 -20.42 -10.87 -11.58
CA THR A 73 -21.56 -10.65 -12.48
C THR A 73 -22.84 -11.17 -11.82
N GLU A 74 -23.84 -10.30 -11.67
CA GLU A 74 -25.14 -10.66 -11.10
C GLU A 74 -26.12 -11.05 -12.21
N ASN A 75 -26.21 -10.24 -13.26
CA ASN A 75 -27.01 -10.55 -14.44
C ASN A 75 -26.59 -9.73 -15.67
N THR A 76 -27.07 -10.15 -16.84
CA THR A 76 -26.95 -9.41 -18.09
C THR A 76 -28.25 -9.51 -18.86
N VAL A 77 -28.85 -8.39 -19.22
CA VAL A 77 -30.14 -8.34 -19.93
C VAL A 77 -29.96 -7.58 -21.24
N LYS A 78 -30.29 -8.23 -22.36
CA LYS A 78 -30.32 -7.60 -23.69
C LYS A 78 -31.69 -6.97 -23.95
N LYS A 79 -31.68 -5.77 -24.54
CA LYS A 79 -32.84 -5.09 -25.10
C LYS A 79 -32.47 -4.48 -26.45
N VAL A 80 -33.46 -4.14 -27.26
CA VAL A 80 -33.27 -3.31 -28.45
C VAL A 80 -33.78 -1.91 -28.13
N GLU A 81 -32.93 -0.91 -28.26
CA GLU A 81 -33.26 0.50 -27.99
C GLU A 81 -32.78 1.36 -29.15
N ASN A 82 -33.68 2.20 -29.68
CA ASN A 82 -33.38 3.07 -30.85
C ASN A 82 -32.78 2.31 -32.04
N GLY A 83 -33.21 1.06 -32.27
CA GLY A 83 -32.71 0.21 -33.34
C GLY A 83 -31.34 -0.44 -33.08
N ASN A 84 -30.71 -0.20 -31.93
CA ASN A 84 -29.43 -0.80 -31.55
C ASN A 84 -29.60 -1.85 -30.45
N ASP A 85 -28.73 -2.87 -30.46
CA ASP A 85 -28.67 -3.85 -29.38
C ASP A 85 -28.02 -3.24 -28.14
N THR A 86 -28.74 -3.26 -27.02
CA THR A 86 -28.33 -2.67 -25.74
C THR A 86 -28.30 -3.74 -24.65
N TYR A 87 -27.24 -3.76 -23.85
CA TYR A 87 -27.01 -4.72 -22.76
C TYR A 87 -26.92 -3.98 -21.43
N TYR A 88 -27.77 -4.40 -20.50
CA TYR A 88 -27.71 -3.99 -19.10
C TYR A 88 -26.91 -5.03 -18.32
N PHE A 89 -25.67 -4.69 -17.96
CA PHE A 89 -24.73 -5.60 -17.30
C PHE A 89 -24.55 -5.18 -15.84
N LYS A 90 -24.99 -6.03 -14.90
CA LYS A 90 -24.93 -5.74 -13.46
C LYS A 90 -23.82 -6.53 -12.78
N VAL A 91 -23.02 -5.84 -11.98
CA VAL A 91 -21.97 -6.42 -11.16
C VAL A 91 -22.16 -6.07 -9.69
N ARG A 92 -21.61 -6.89 -8.80
CA ARG A 92 -21.49 -6.64 -7.37
C ARG A 92 -20.03 -6.58 -6.94
N ALA A 93 -19.67 -5.56 -6.18
CA ALA A 93 -18.35 -5.47 -5.54
C ALA A 93 -18.29 -6.47 -4.37
N ILE A 94 -17.50 -7.54 -4.51
CA ILE A 94 -17.38 -8.60 -3.48
C ILE A 94 -15.94 -8.81 -2.97
N GLY A 95 -14.96 -8.23 -3.67
CA GLY A 95 -13.56 -8.26 -3.26
C GLY A 95 -13.32 -7.55 -1.93
N SER A 96 -12.08 -7.63 -1.44
CA SER A 96 -11.63 -6.84 -0.30
C SER A 96 -11.57 -5.35 -0.67
N CYS A 97 -11.85 -4.49 0.30
CA CYS A 97 -11.73 -3.04 0.12
C CYS A 97 -10.34 -2.67 -0.39
N GLY A 98 -10.27 -1.79 -1.39
CA GLY A 98 -9.02 -1.43 -2.06
C GLY A 98 -8.71 -2.22 -3.34
N GLN A 99 -9.23 -3.44 -3.50
CA GLN A 99 -9.06 -4.21 -4.74
C GLN A 99 -9.80 -3.56 -5.91
N GLU A 100 -9.32 -3.80 -7.12
CA GLU A 100 -9.94 -3.30 -8.35
C GLU A 100 -10.09 -4.39 -9.41
N SER A 101 -11.11 -4.24 -10.26
CA SER A 101 -11.26 -5.02 -11.48
C SER A 101 -11.81 -4.14 -12.60
N ALA A 102 -11.35 -4.39 -13.82
CA ALA A 102 -11.84 -3.73 -15.02
C ALA A 102 -13.08 -4.42 -15.60
N VAL A 103 -13.89 -3.68 -16.36
CA VAL A 103 -15.01 -4.20 -17.15
C VAL A 103 -14.69 -4.10 -18.64
N TYR A 104 -14.93 -5.19 -19.36
CA TYR A 104 -14.58 -5.35 -20.76
C TYR A 104 -15.78 -5.75 -21.60
N THR A 105 -15.74 -5.33 -22.86
CA THR A 105 -16.55 -5.92 -23.92
C THR A 105 -15.67 -6.42 -25.06
N THR A 106 -16.08 -7.51 -25.69
CA THR A 106 -15.39 -8.08 -26.85
C THR A 106 -16.42 -8.41 -27.91
N LEU A 107 -16.40 -7.68 -29.03
CA LEU A 107 -17.18 -8.06 -30.21
C LEU A 107 -16.52 -9.24 -30.94
N PRO A 108 -17.28 -10.10 -31.62
CA PRO A 108 -16.73 -11.19 -32.41
C PRO A 108 -15.66 -10.70 -33.40
N GLY A 109 -14.48 -11.32 -33.38
CA GLY A 109 -13.37 -10.97 -34.26
C GLY A 109 -12.60 -9.70 -33.88
N GLN A 110 -12.93 -9.05 -32.75
CA GLN A 110 -12.22 -7.88 -32.24
C GLN A 110 -11.46 -8.21 -30.95
N SER A 111 -10.46 -7.39 -30.62
CA SER A 111 -9.80 -7.41 -29.31
C SER A 111 -10.74 -6.88 -28.22
N ALA A 112 -10.53 -7.31 -26.97
CA ALA A 112 -11.29 -6.81 -25.84
C ALA A 112 -11.05 -5.31 -25.63
N VAL A 113 -12.14 -4.57 -25.40
CA VAL A 113 -12.13 -3.13 -25.09
C VAL A 113 -12.41 -2.96 -23.61
N ARG A 114 -11.50 -2.29 -22.90
CA ARG A 114 -11.68 -1.88 -21.50
C ARG A 114 -12.52 -0.61 -21.44
N HIS A 115 -13.58 -0.61 -20.64
CA HIS A 115 -14.42 0.59 -20.45
C HIS A 115 -14.06 1.38 -19.21
N CYS A 116 -13.87 0.71 -18.07
CA CYS A 116 -13.48 1.34 -16.81
C CYS A 116 -12.88 0.31 -15.84
N LYS A 117 -12.31 0.79 -14.74
CA LYS A 117 -12.00 0.05 -13.52
C LYS A 117 -12.98 0.42 -12.41
N ILE A 118 -13.39 -0.58 -11.64
CA ILE A 118 -14.12 -0.37 -10.39
C ILE A 118 -13.21 -0.76 -9.24
N LYS A 119 -12.97 0.17 -8.32
CA LYS A 119 -12.33 -0.07 -7.02
C LYS A 119 -13.39 -0.42 -5.99
N VAL A 120 -13.13 -1.40 -5.13
CA VAL A 120 -14.03 -1.75 -4.03
C VAL A 120 -13.84 -0.75 -2.87
N GLY A 121 -14.93 -0.08 -2.51
CA GLY A 121 -15.00 0.88 -1.40
C GLY A 121 -15.39 0.26 -0.06
N VAL A 122 -15.33 1.05 1.00
CA VAL A 122 -15.75 0.66 2.35
C VAL A 122 -17.27 0.60 2.42
N GLN A 123 -17.83 -0.44 3.04
CA GLN A 123 -19.27 -0.52 3.25
C GLN A 123 -19.68 0.41 4.40
N HIS A 124 -20.49 1.40 4.10
CA HIS A 124 -21.09 2.28 5.11
C HIS A 124 -22.39 1.69 5.64
N HIS A 125 -22.54 1.70 6.96
CA HIS A 125 -23.72 1.21 7.65
C HIS A 125 -24.56 2.38 8.16
N LYS A 126 -25.87 2.19 8.15
CA LYS A 126 -26.83 3.17 8.66
C LYS A 126 -27.60 2.55 9.82
N ASP A 127 -27.99 3.40 10.75
CA ASP A 127 -28.95 3.03 11.77
C ASP A 127 -30.32 2.81 11.12
N ASP A 128 -31.14 2.03 11.79
CA ASP A 128 -32.47 1.64 11.33
C ASP A 128 -33.52 2.02 12.36
N TYR A 129 -34.79 1.89 12.00
CA TYR A 129 -35.92 1.99 12.93
C TYR A 129 -36.70 0.68 12.91
N LYS A 130 -36.99 0.16 14.10
CA LYS A 130 -37.85 -1.01 14.31
C LYS A 130 -38.94 -0.64 15.27
N ASP A 131 -40.19 -0.77 14.83
CA ASP A 131 -41.39 -0.45 15.61
C ASP A 131 -41.37 0.96 16.24
N GLY A 132 -40.78 1.93 15.52
CA GLY A 132 -40.66 3.33 15.96
C GLY A 132 -39.48 3.60 16.91
N ALA A 133 -38.74 2.59 17.35
CA ALA A 133 -37.51 2.74 18.11
C ALA A 133 -36.27 2.77 17.18
N PRO A 134 -35.32 3.69 17.39
CA PRO A 134 -34.05 3.66 16.67
C PRO A 134 -33.22 2.45 17.11
N ILE A 135 -32.56 1.80 16.15
CA ILE A 135 -31.65 0.68 16.35
C ILE A 135 -30.31 1.08 15.75
N TYR A 136 -29.28 1.25 16.58
CA TYR A 136 -27.97 1.64 16.10
C TYR A 136 -27.22 0.43 15.52
N TYR A 137 -26.48 0.61 14.42
CA TYR A 137 -25.73 -0.54 13.86
C TYR A 137 -24.50 -0.85 14.69
N TYR A 138 -23.77 0.18 15.08
CA TYR A 138 -22.51 0.06 15.84
C TYR A 138 -22.71 0.06 17.36
N GLY A 139 -23.95 0.19 17.85
CA GLY A 139 -24.28 -0.11 19.26
C GLY A 139 -24.35 -1.62 19.52
N GLY A 140 -24.42 -2.44 18.46
CA GLY A 140 -24.47 -3.90 18.57
C GLY A 140 -25.86 -4.43 18.87
N GLU A 141 -26.90 -3.67 18.55
CA GLU A 141 -28.27 -4.04 18.87
C GLU A 141 -28.70 -5.29 18.12
N VAL A 142 -29.20 -6.26 18.89
CA VAL A 142 -29.70 -7.54 18.41
C VAL A 142 -31.04 -7.85 19.05
N GLN A 143 -31.91 -8.46 18.26
CA GLN A 143 -33.19 -8.94 18.76
C GLN A 143 -32.98 -10.21 19.58
N ASP A 144 -33.45 -10.22 20.81
CA ASP A 144 -33.46 -11.41 21.66
C ASP A 144 -34.61 -12.36 21.29
N LYS A 145 -34.66 -13.52 21.95
CA LYS A 145 -35.71 -14.54 21.71
C LYS A 145 -37.13 -14.07 22.05
N TYR A 146 -37.29 -12.96 22.75
CA TYR A 146 -38.58 -12.38 23.14
C TYR A 146 -39.00 -11.22 22.24
N GLY A 147 -38.14 -10.83 21.28
CA GLY A 147 -38.40 -9.75 20.35
C GLY A 147 -37.85 -8.39 20.79
N TRP A 148 -37.20 -8.29 21.95
CA TRP A 148 -36.60 -7.05 22.44
C TRP A 148 -35.22 -6.82 21.83
N TYR A 149 -34.86 -5.56 21.60
CA TYR A 149 -33.53 -5.20 21.13
C TYR A 149 -32.62 -4.89 22.31
N ASN A 150 -31.57 -5.68 22.46
CA ASN A 150 -30.55 -5.50 23.50
C ASN A 150 -29.19 -5.20 22.84
N GLU A 151 -28.35 -4.44 23.53
CA GLU A 151 -26.98 -4.20 23.10
C GLU A 151 -26.11 -5.45 23.31
N ASP A 152 -25.48 -5.92 22.23
CA ASP A 152 -24.37 -6.87 22.30
C ASP A 152 -23.04 -6.11 22.11
N GLY A 153 -22.37 -5.84 23.23
CA GLY A 153 -21.09 -5.12 23.24
C GLY A 153 -19.97 -5.83 22.48
N GLN A 154 -20.00 -7.16 22.39
CA GLN A 154 -19.00 -7.93 21.63
C GLN A 154 -19.25 -7.76 20.13
N LEU A 155 -20.51 -7.83 19.71
CA LEU A 155 -20.89 -7.57 18.32
C LEU A 155 -20.57 -6.12 17.91
N ALA A 156 -20.87 -5.15 18.78
CA ALA A 156 -20.53 -3.74 18.57
C ALA A 156 -19.03 -3.54 18.34
N ALA A 157 -18.20 -4.15 19.19
CA ALA A 157 -16.75 -4.12 19.07
C ALA A 157 -16.26 -4.74 17.76
N ASN A 158 -16.77 -5.92 17.40
CA ASN A 158 -16.41 -6.61 16.18
C ASN A 158 -16.78 -5.82 14.91
N ARG A 159 -17.95 -5.18 14.88
CA ARG A 159 -18.38 -4.32 13.75
C ARG A 159 -17.45 -3.11 13.59
N LYS A 160 -17.11 -2.42 14.67
CA LYS A 160 -16.18 -1.27 14.64
C LYS A 160 -14.78 -1.68 14.19
N LYS A 161 -14.29 -2.82 14.69
CA LYS A 161 -13.01 -3.40 14.29
C LYS A 161 -12.99 -3.73 12.80
N GLN A 162 -14.03 -4.40 12.28
CA GLN A 162 -14.09 -4.76 10.87
C GLN A 162 -14.13 -3.51 9.98
N TYR A 163 -14.89 -2.48 10.35
CA TYR A 163 -14.91 -1.22 9.61
C TYR A 163 -13.51 -0.58 9.53
N LEU A 164 -12.78 -0.53 10.66
CA LEU A 164 -11.40 -0.03 10.65
C LEU A 164 -10.49 -0.87 9.72
N ILE A 165 -10.59 -2.20 9.77
CA ILE A 165 -9.81 -3.10 8.90
C ILE A 165 -10.13 -2.82 7.42
N ASP A 166 -11.40 -2.67 7.09
CA ASP A 166 -11.86 -2.40 5.72
C ASP A 166 -11.37 -1.03 5.23
N TYR A 167 -11.39 0.00 6.10
CA TYR A 167 -10.87 1.33 5.76
C TYR A 167 -9.35 1.32 5.58
N MET A 168 -8.61 0.68 6.48
CA MET A 168 -7.16 0.52 6.34
C MET A 168 -6.79 -0.25 5.06
N SER A 169 -7.57 -1.29 4.71
CA SER A 169 -7.42 -2.04 3.46
C SER A 169 -7.67 -1.16 2.23
N TYR A 170 -8.71 -0.33 2.26
CA TYR A 170 -9.00 0.65 1.21
C TYR A 170 -7.86 1.65 1.00
N MET A 171 -7.16 2.02 2.08
CA MET A 171 -5.97 2.88 2.10
C MET A 171 -4.67 2.17 1.72
N GLY A 172 -4.71 0.86 1.48
CA GLY A 172 -3.55 0.07 1.02
C GLY A 172 -2.81 -0.72 2.10
N TYR A 173 -3.42 -0.96 3.26
CA TYR A 173 -2.81 -1.66 4.40
C TYR A 173 -3.47 -3.03 4.66
N THR A 174 -2.67 -4.07 4.90
CA THR A 174 -3.12 -5.41 5.30
C THR A 174 -3.20 -5.55 6.81
N HIS A 175 -4.32 -6.06 7.31
CA HIS A 175 -4.48 -6.52 8.69
C HIS A 175 -3.86 -7.91 8.90
N ASN A 176 -3.15 -8.10 10.02
CA ASN A 176 -2.61 -9.38 10.47
C ASN A 176 -3.35 -9.87 11.71
N ALA A 177 -4.34 -10.74 11.49
CA ALA A 177 -5.15 -11.33 12.56
C ALA A 177 -4.34 -12.17 13.57
N SER A 178 -3.14 -12.66 13.22
CA SER A 178 -2.31 -13.43 14.17
C SER A 178 -1.81 -12.58 15.34
N LEU A 179 -1.85 -11.25 15.20
CA LEU A 179 -1.41 -10.29 16.21
C LEU A 179 -2.58 -9.72 17.01
N ASP A 180 -3.82 -10.19 16.78
CA ASP A 180 -4.99 -9.78 17.54
C ASP A 180 -4.84 -10.11 19.04
N SER A 181 -4.15 -11.21 19.38
CA SER A 181 -3.87 -11.61 20.76
C SER A 181 -2.78 -10.78 21.44
N ALA A 182 -1.92 -10.09 20.67
CA ALA A 182 -1.02 -9.08 21.20
C ALA A 182 -1.78 -7.78 21.56
N ASN A 183 -3.06 -7.71 21.20
CA ASN A 183 -3.91 -6.54 21.33
C ASN A 183 -5.23 -6.85 22.09
N VAL A 184 -5.11 -7.61 23.18
CA VAL A 184 -6.24 -8.15 23.97
C VAL A 184 -7.16 -7.10 24.59
N TRP A 185 -6.79 -5.81 24.59
CA TRP A 185 -7.57 -4.73 25.20
C TRP A 185 -7.94 -3.56 24.27
N THR A 186 -7.62 -3.57 22.97
CA THR A 186 -7.95 -2.44 22.07
C THR A 186 -8.78 -2.85 20.86
N THR A 187 -10.06 -3.09 21.10
CA THR A 187 -11.04 -2.59 20.14
C THR A 187 -10.76 -1.08 19.98
N PRO A 188 -10.64 -0.54 18.76
CA PRO A 188 -10.64 0.91 18.56
C PRO A 188 -11.97 1.42 19.08
N THR A 189 -12.00 1.79 20.36
CA THR A 189 -13.20 2.38 20.91
C THR A 189 -13.19 3.78 20.34
N ALA A 190 -14.19 4.12 19.53
CA ALA A 190 -14.41 5.47 19.01
C ALA A 190 -14.38 6.57 20.11
N LYS A 191 -14.46 6.15 21.39
CA LYS A 191 -14.23 6.96 22.59
C LYS A 191 -12.83 7.59 22.69
N GLN A 192 -11.80 7.03 22.05
CA GLN A 192 -10.43 7.58 22.11
C GLN A 192 -10.29 8.94 21.39
N TYR A 193 -11.17 9.30 20.44
CA TYR A 193 -10.96 10.48 19.59
C TYR A 193 -12.10 11.51 19.55
N SER A 194 -13.30 11.25 20.09
CA SER A 194 -14.41 12.22 19.97
C SER A 194 -15.13 12.64 21.24
N GLY A 195 -14.76 12.13 22.42
CA GLY A 195 -15.16 12.68 23.72
C GLY A 195 -16.67 12.86 24.01
N ASN A 196 -17.59 12.49 23.12
CA ASN A 196 -19.01 12.80 23.22
C ASN A 196 -19.90 11.61 22.84
N ALA A 197 -21.07 11.60 23.46
CA ALA A 197 -22.09 10.56 23.36
C ALA A 197 -22.43 10.20 21.90
N PHE A 198 -22.52 8.89 21.67
CA PHE A 198 -22.82 8.23 20.41
C PHE A 198 -24.30 8.41 20.06
N ASP A 199 -24.61 9.06 18.93
CA ASP A 199 -26.01 9.23 18.51
C ASP A 199 -26.27 8.83 17.04
N SER A 200 -25.26 8.29 16.32
CA SER A 200 -25.50 7.60 15.03
C SER A 200 -24.28 6.86 14.47
N ALA A 201 -24.51 5.86 13.62
CA ALA A 201 -23.50 5.14 12.86
C ALA A 201 -22.58 6.06 12.04
N ALA A 202 -23.14 7.11 11.42
CA ALA A 202 -22.36 8.06 10.63
C ALA A 202 -21.29 8.79 11.46
N ASN A 203 -21.56 9.07 12.75
CA ASN A 203 -20.59 9.69 13.64
C ASN A 203 -19.51 8.70 14.08
N VAL A 204 -19.86 7.43 14.28
CA VAL A 204 -18.91 6.35 14.59
C VAL A 204 -17.92 6.17 13.44
N GLU A 205 -18.43 6.05 12.21
CA GLU A 205 -17.61 5.86 11.01
C GLU A 205 -16.64 7.01 10.81
N LYS A 206 -17.09 8.27 10.94
CA LYS A 206 -16.19 9.44 10.86
C LYS A 206 -15.07 9.42 11.90
N ALA A 207 -15.35 8.98 13.13
CA ALA A 207 -14.33 8.86 14.17
C ALA A 207 -13.33 7.74 13.86
N LEU A 208 -13.81 6.61 13.31
CA LEU A 208 -12.96 5.51 12.87
C LEU A 208 -12.10 5.90 11.66
N ASP A 209 -12.65 6.65 10.71
CA ASP A 209 -11.91 7.20 9.57
C ASP A 209 -10.76 8.11 10.03
N ALA A 210 -11.01 8.99 11.02
CA ALA A 210 -9.98 9.84 11.62
C ALA A 210 -8.90 8.99 12.31
N THR A 211 -9.32 8.02 13.12
CA THR A 211 -8.40 7.06 13.78
C THR A 211 -7.53 6.32 12.76
N ALA A 212 -8.10 5.89 11.64
CA ALA A 212 -7.38 5.22 10.58
C ALA A 212 -6.33 6.15 9.94
N LYS A 213 -6.67 7.41 9.70
CA LYS A 213 -5.74 8.41 9.14
C LYS A 213 -4.58 8.68 10.10
N ASP A 214 -4.86 8.83 11.39
CA ASP A 214 -3.82 9.02 12.41
C ASP A 214 -2.91 7.79 12.47
N LEU A 215 -3.48 6.58 12.48
CA LEU A 215 -2.71 5.34 12.42
C LEU A 215 -1.87 5.23 11.14
N VAL A 216 -2.39 5.67 10.00
CA VAL A 216 -1.63 5.71 8.74
C VAL A 216 -0.43 6.65 8.87
N GLU A 217 -0.60 7.84 9.46
CA GLU A 217 0.51 8.76 9.72
C GLU A 217 1.53 8.17 10.70
N GLU A 218 1.08 7.47 11.76
CA GLU A 218 1.99 6.73 12.65
C GLU A 218 2.73 5.60 11.92
N LEU A 219 2.04 4.77 11.14
CA LEU A 219 2.67 3.69 10.37
C LEU A 219 3.67 4.21 9.32
N LYS A 220 3.43 5.40 8.77
CA LYS A 220 4.39 6.11 7.91
C LYS A 220 5.62 6.57 8.70
N LYS A 221 5.43 7.15 9.90
CA LYS A 221 6.53 7.53 10.80
C LYS A 221 7.39 6.32 11.17
N HIS A 222 6.74 5.18 11.47
CA HIS A 222 7.40 3.95 11.92
C HIS A 222 7.83 3.02 10.77
N LYS A 223 7.57 3.33 9.50
CA LYS A 223 7.97 2.49 8.33
C LYS A 223 7.69 0.98 8.50
N ALA A 224 6.53 0.61 9.03
CA ALA A 224 6.11 -0.79 9.25
C ALA A 224 6.03 -1.66 7.97
N THR A 225 6.29 -1.06 6.81
CA THR A 225 6.21 -1.69 5.49
C THR A 225 7.47 -2.45 5.09
N GLU A 226 8.63 -2.07 5.61
CA GLU A 226 9.92 -2.66 5.20
C GLU A 226 10.54 -3.51 6.31
N TYR A 227 10.23 -3.25 7.60
CA TYR A 227 10.97 -3.83 8.73
C TYR A 227 10.14 -4.62 9.74
N GLY A 228 8.86 -4.90 9.48
CA GLY A 228 8.07 -5.79 10.33
C GLY A 228 8.16 -5.42 11.82
N ILE A 229 7.96 -4.15 12.14
CA ILE A 229 8.05 -3.63 13.51
C ILE A 229 7.12 -4.44 14.41
N ASN A 230 7.71 -5.36 15.15
CA ASN A 230 7.17 -5.91 16.37
C ASN A 230 7.57 -4.92 17.46
N ALA A 231 6.77 -3.89 17.66
CA ALA A 231 6.89 -3.09 18.87
C ALA A 231 6.70 -4.05 20.05
N VAL A 232 7.79 -4.40 20.73
CA VAL A 232 7.72 -5.12 22.00
C VAL A 232 7.34 -4.07 23.05
N PRO A 233 6.23 -4.24 23.80
CA PRO A 233 5.80 -3.23 24.75
C PRO A 233 6.84 -3.04 25.86
N ASP A 234 7.12 -1.79 26.20
CA ASP A 234 7.63 -1.45 27.53
C ASP A 234 6.45 -1.61 28.50
N ASN A 235 6.57 -2.55 29.42
CA ASN A 235 5.55 -2.86 30.43
C ASN A 235 5.58 -1.88 31.61
N THR A 236 6.44 -0.86 31.59
CA THR A 236 6.60 0.08 32.69
C THR A 236 5.80 1.37 32.55
N ASN A 237 5.22 1.64 31.36
CA ASN A 237 4.42 2.85 31.13
C ASN A 237 2.92 2.54 31.23
N LEU A 238 2.40 2.62 32.46
CA LEU A 238 0.97 2.57 32.79
C LEU A 238 0.22 3.87 32.44
N ASP A 239 0.81 4.76 31.63
CA ASP A 239 0.10 5.92 31.09
C ASP A 239 -0.79 5.49 29.92
N TYR A 240 -2.02 5.12 30.29
CA TYR A 240 -3.15 4.91 29.41
C TYR A 240 -3.27 6.05 28.39
N ASN A 241 -2.94 5.79 27.11
CA ASN A 241 -3.73 6.20 25.92
C ASN A 241 -2.96 6.19 24.59
N THR A 242 -1.69 5.80 24.55
CA THR A 242 -0.96 5.68 23.28
C THR A 242 -0.49 4.24 23.05
N GLU A 243 -0.88 3.71 21.88
CA GLU A 243 -0.17 2.64 21.15
C GLU A 243 -0.36 1.16 21.55
N GLN A 244 -1.42 0.52 21.03
CA GLN A 244 -1.48 -0.95 20.85
C GLN A 244 -2.00 -1.42 19.48
N ILE A 245 -2.33 -0.53 18.52
CA ILE A 245 -2.87 -0.91 17.20
C ILE A 245 -1.75 -1.12 16.14
N ILE A 246 -0.59 -0.49 16.35
CA ILE A 246 0.55 -0.46 15.41
C ILE A 246 1.04 -1.85 14.92
N PRO A 247 1.11 -2.92 15.73
CA PRO A 247 1.64 -4.19 15.24
C PRO A 247 0.72 -4.90 14.24
N THR A 248 -0.57 -4.58 14.20
CA THR A 248 -1.58 -5.38 13.49
C THR A 248 -1.76 -5.03 12.02
N PHE A 249 -1.17 -3.93 11.52
CA PHE A 249 -1.32 -3.51 10.12
C PHE A 249 0.04 -3.37 9.42
N LYS A 250 0.15 -3.92 8.21
CA LYS A 250 1.31 -3.78 7.32
C LYS A 250 0.89 -3.02 6.08
N SER A 251 1.68 -2.09 5.57
CA SER A 251 1.37 -1.49 4.26
C SER A 251 1.64 -2.49 3.13
N ASN A 252 0.84 -2.46 2.08
CA ASN A 252 1.07 -3.21 0.82
C ASN A 252 1.59 -2.29 -0.29
N LEU A 253 1.85 -1.02 0.01
CA LEU A 253 2.32 -0.05 -0.96
C LEU A 253 3.79 -0.32 -1.26
N THR A 254 4.09 -0.55 -2.53
CA THR A 254 5.45 -0.52 -3.07
C THR A 254 5.87 0.95 -3.09
N TYR A 255 6.78 1.37 -2.21
CA TYR A 255 7.35 2.71 -2.30
C TYR A 255 8.36 2.73 -3.45
N ASP A 256 7.99 3.28 -4.60
CA ASP A 256 8.86 3.41 -5.80
C ASP A 256 10.08 4.33 -5.58
N THR A 257 10.08 5.07 -4.48
CA THR A 257 11.22 5.81 -3.99
C THR A 257 11.33 5.45 -2.52
N ASN A 258 12.46 4.91 -2.08
CA ASN A 258 12.81 4.82 -0.66
C ASN A 258 12.70 6.25 -0.11
N PRO A 259 11.61 6.64 0.58
CA PRO A 259 11.55 7.97 1.16
C PRO A 259 12.67 7.94 2.18
N ASP A 260 13.52 8.96 2.18
CA ASP A 260 14.60 9.17 3.14
C ASP A 260 14.22 8.54 4.50
N PRO A 261 15.06 7.70 5.13
CA PRO A 261 14.81 7.43 6.52
C PRO A 261 14.94 8.77 7.22
N VAL A 262 13.81 9.33 7.59
CA VAL A 262 13.74 10.03 8.85
C VAL A 262 14.01 8.96 9.91
N PHE A 263 15.27 8.53 10.04
CA PHE A 263 15.67 7.80 11.21
C PHE A 263 15.67 8.81 12.34
N THR A 264 14.80 8.50 13.28
CA THR A 264 14.37 9.26 14.44
C THR A 264 15.41 9.18 15.55
N SER A 265 16.64 9.62 15.30
CA SER A 265 17.54 9.97 16.40
C SER A 265 16.99 11.10 17.29
N LYS A 266 16.05 11.87 16.74
CA LYS A 266 15.19 12.80 17.46
C LYS A 266 14.23 12.11 18.44
N TYR A 267 14.29 10.79 18.61
CA TYR A 267 13.38 10.10 19.51
C TYR A 267 14.07 9.10 20.44
N TYR A 268 15.21 8.48 20.13
CA TYR A 268 15.75 7.43 21.03
C TYR A 268 16.81 7.90 22.06
N GLN A 269 16.66 7.49 23.33
CA GLN A 269 17.63 7.70 24.43
C GLN A 269 17.97 6.38 25.16
N GLY A 270 19.20 6.25 25.68
CA GLY A 270 19.65 5.15 26.57
C GLY A 270 20.59 4.13 25.91
N PHE A 271 21.69 3.77 26.60
CA PHE A 271 22.73 2.85 26.08
C PHE A 271 22.28 1.38 26.04
N TYR A 272 21.42 0.96 26.98
CA TYR A 272 20.93 -0.43 27.12
C TYR A 272 19.40 -0.56 26.95
N ASN A 273 18.67 0.54 27.18
CA ASN A 273 17.20 0.61 27.12
C ASN A 273 16.79 1.76 26.19
N LEU A 274 16.91 1.54 24.89
CA LEU A 274 16.48 2.51 23.87
C LEU A 274 14.97 2.74 24.00
N HIS A 275 14.57 3.95 24.36
CA HIS A 275 13.18 4.36 24.44
C HIS A 275 12.96 5.66 23.65
N ALA A 276 11.78 5.77 23.04
CA ALA A 276 11.36 6.96 22.34
C ALA A 276 11.08 8.11 23.32
N THR A 277 11.43 9.34 22.95
CA THR A 277 11.29 10.59 23.69
C THR A 277 10.82 11.66 22.71
N THR A 278 10.02 12.62 23.17
CA THR A 278 9.45 13.67 22.30
C THR A 278 10.48 14.68 21.80
N ASP A 279 11.60 14.82 22.51
CA ASP A 279 12.56 15.90 22.32
C ASP A 279 13.86 15.43 21.63
N GLY A 280 14.08 14.12 21.58
CA GLY A 280 15.27 13.51 21.02
C GLY A 280 16.49 13.55 21.91
N GLY A 281 17.43 12.65 21.62
CA GLY A 281 18.64 12.46 22.40
C GLY A 281 19.89 12.48 21.54
N ASN A 282 21.02 12.86 22.15
CA ASN A 282 22.31 12.72 21.49
C ASN A 282 22.75 11.25 21.53
N MET A 283 22.61 10.51 20.44
CA MET A 283 23.05 9.11 20.35
C MET A 283 24.43 9.01 19.70
N GLY A 284 25.34 8.25 20.31
CA GLY A 284 26.62 7.89 19.67
C GLY A 284 26.44 6.84 18.58
N CYS A 285 27.39 6.76 17.64
CA CYS A 285 27.40 5.80 16.54
C CYS A 285 27.27 4.34 17.01
N SER A 286 27.92 3.97 18.12
CA SER A 286 27.81 2.63 18.71
C SER A 286 26.38 2.34 19.18
N SER A 287 25.78 3.25 19.96
CA SER A 287 24.39 3.13 20.42
C SER A 287 23.39 3.03 19.26
N TYR A 288 23.66 3.75 18.16
CA TYR A 288 22.86 3.69 16.95
C TYR A 288 22.88 2.29 16.33
N VAL A 289 24.06 1.76 16.01
CA VAL A 289 24.16 0.47 15.31
C VAL A 289 23.65 -0.68 16.18
N ILE A 290 23.74 -0.57 17.50
CA ILE A 290 23.14 -1.53 18.45
C ILE A 290 21.62 -1.51 18.33
N GLY A 291 21.03 -0.31 18.42
CA GLY A 291 19.59 -0.15 18.28
C GLY A 291 19.08 -0.65 16.95
N ARG A 292 19.74 -0.24 15.86
CA ARG A 292 19.38 -0.64 14.50
C ARG A 292 19.53 -2.15 14.29
N THR A 293 20.59 -2.76 14.80
CA THR A 293 20.79 -4.22 14.73
C THR A 293 19.68 -4.97 15.47
N LYS A 294 19.32 -4.54 16.68
CA LYS A 294 18.24 -5.17 17.46
C LYS A 294 16.89 -4.99 16.77
N GLU A 295 16.63 -3.81 16.23
CA GLU A 295 15.40 -3.51 15.47
C GLU A 295 15.24 -4.44 14.26
N ILE A 296 16.28 -4.59 13.44
CA ILE A 296 16.18 -5.35 12.19
C ILE A 296 16.29 -6.86 12.40
N THR A 297 17.20 -7.29 13.26
CA THR A 297 17.53 -8.72 13.38
C THR A 297 16.90 -9.39 14.60
N SER A 298 16.28 -8.62 15.51
CA SER A 298 15.86 -9.07 16.84
C SER A 298 17.00 -9.63 17.72
N LYS A 299 18.26 -9.45 17.33
CA LYS A 299 19.43 -9.92 18.07
C LYS A 299 20.04 -8.79 18.90
N THR A 300 20.47 -9.14 20.11
CA THR A 300 21.30 -8.26 20.94
C THR A 300 22.77 -8.50 20.60
N LEU A 301 23.51 -7.45 20.26
CA LEU A 301 24.96 -7.51 20.08
C LEU A 301 25.67 -7.76 21.40
N ASP A 302 26.81 -8.42 21.35
CA ASP A 302 27.66 -8.63 22.52
C ASP A 302 28.20 -7.30 23.07
N ASN A 303 28.15 -7.14 24.39
CA ASN A 303 28.52 -5.89 25.08
C ASN A 303 29.92 -5.37 24.73
N PHE A 304 30.88 -6.24 24.40
CA PHE A 304 32.24 -5.81 24.04
C PHE A 304 32.30 -5.18 22.63
N ILE A 305 31.40 -5.56 21.71
CA ILE A 305 31.26 -4.90 20.41
C ILE A 305 30.69 -3.50 20.62
N CYS A 306 29.77 -3.35 21.58
CA CYS A 306 29.17 -2.09 21.96
C CYS A 306 30.16 -1.07 22.55
N SER A 307 31.24 -1.54 23.19
CA SER A 307 32.28 -0.70 23.80
C SER A 307 33.55 -0.57 22.96
N LEU A 308 33.57 -1.13 21.75
CA LEU A 308 34.70 -1.06 20.85
C LEU A 308 34.91 0.38 20.35
N ILE A 309 36.18 0.80 20.26
CA ILE A 309 36.56 2.07 19.64
C ILE A 309 37.01 1.76 18.20
N PRO A 310 36.27 2.18 17.15
CA PRO A 310 36.61 1.84 15.76
C PRO A 310 38.05 2.17 15.36
N ALA A 311 38.57 3.34 15.73
CA ALA A 311 39.95 3.73 15.42
C ALA A 311 41.02 2.87 16.13
N ALA A 312 40.64 2.16 17.19
CA ALA A 312 41.53 1.27 17.92
C ALA A 312 41.48 -0.19 17.42
N LEU A 313 40.73 -0.50 16.36
CA LEU A 313 40.49 -1.87 15.89
C LEU A 313 41.79 -2.63 15.57
N THR A 314 42.19 -3.47 16.51
CA THR A 314 43.36 -4.36 16.46
C THR A 314 43.00 -5.77 16.01
N THR A 315 44.01 -6.57 15.66
CA THR A 315 43.83 -8.01 15.41
C THR A 315 43.22 -8.74 16.62
N GLU A 316 43.56 -8.33 17.84
CA GLU A 316 43.01 -8.92 19.06
C GLU A 316 41.49 -8.69 19.18
N GLU A 317 41.01 -7.49 18.87
CA GLU A 317 39.57 -7.18 18.88
C GLU A 317 38.82 -7.91 17.77
N VAL A 318 39.43 -8.02 16.59
CA VAL A 318 38.91 -8.83 15.48
C VAL A 318 38.76 -10.30 15.90
N ASP A 319 39.72 -10.85 16.64
CA ASP A 319 39.65 -12.23 17.11
C ASP A 319 38.62 -12.41 18.25
N LYS A 320 38.41 -11.40 19.09
CA LYS A 320 37.28 -11.37 20.06
C LYS A 320 35.93 -11.40 19.36
N ILE A 321 35.77 -10.61 18.28
CA ILE A 321 34.54 -10.60 17.45
C ILE A 321 34.28 -12.00 16.88
N LYS A 322 35.31 -12.65 16.32
CA LYS A 322 35.19 -14.02 15.80
C LYS A 322 34.88 -15.04 16.88
N ALA A 323 35.51 -14.92 18.06
CA ALA A 323 35.29 -15.82 19.20
C ALA A 323 33.85 -15.74 19.73
N ALA A 324 33.21 -14.57 19.64
CA ALA A 324 31.79 -14.39 19.93
C ALA A 324 30.85 -14.94 18.84
N GLY A 325 31.41 -15.53 17.77
CA GLY A 325 30.66 -16.24 16.74
C GLY A 325 30.21 -15.39 15.56
N TYR A 326 30.68 -14.15 15.45
CA TYR A 326 30.45 -13.30 14.29
C TYR A 326 31.48 -13.57 13.19
N THR A 327 31.08 -13.32 11.94
CA THR A 327 32.02 -13.27 10.81
C THR A 327 32.34 -11.82 10.52
N ILE A 328 33.59 -11.54 10.19
CA ILE A 328 34.06 -10.19 9.83
C ILE A 328 34.76 -10.24 8.47
N GLY A 329 34.52 -9.23 7.63
CA GLY A 329 35.10 -9.15 6.29
C GLY A 329 35.23 -7.71 5.81
N THR A 330 35.64 -7.53 4.57
CA THR A 330 35.87 -6.21 3.94
C THR A 330 34.82 -5.87 2.88
N GLU A 331 33.91 -6.78 2.58
CA GLU A 331 32.86 -6.56 1.59
C GLU A 331 31.57 -6.10 2.29
N PRO A 332 30.97 -4.96 1.91
CA PRO A 332 29.71 -4.53 2.47
C PRO A 332 28.61 -5.53 2.11
N LYS A 333 27.77 -5.87 3.09
CA LYS A 333 26.56 -6.67 2.88
C LYS A 333 25.40 -5.98 3.55
N LYS A 334 24.22 -6.07 2.93
CA LYS A 334 22.99 -5.68 3.61
C LYS A 334 22.90 -6.40 4.97
N ASP A 335 22.44 -5.66 5.98
CA ASP A 335 22.31 -6.14 7.36
C ASP A 335 23.64 -6.51 8.02
N SER A 336 24.68 -5.71 7.74
CA SER A 336 25.97 -5.78 8.44
C SER A 336 26.29 -4.46 9.14
N ILE A 337 27.23 -4.50 10.07
CA ILE A 337 27.72 -3.31 10.78
C ILE A 337 29.05 -2.91 10.15
N ALA A 338 29.12 -1.70 9.59
CA ALA A 338 30.35 -1.08 9.14
C ALA A 338 31.10 -0.50 10.35
N ILE A 339 32.36 -0.91 10.51
CA ILE A 339 33.32 -0.31 11.43
C ILE A 339 34.29 0.48 10.57
N GLU A 340 34.47 1.76 10.85
CA GLU A 340 35.22 2.68 10.01
C GLU A 340 36.39 3.29 10.81
N PRO A 341 37.52 2.57 10.95
CA PRO A 341 38.66 3.03 11.74
C PRO A 341 39.27 4.33 11.18
N GLY A 342 39.29 4.48 9.85
CA GLY A 342 40.03 5.51 9.13
C GLY A 342 39.20 6.67 8.58
N ILE A 343 37.95 6.86 9.02
CA ILE A 343 37.05 7.91 8.49
C ILE A 343 37.48 9.35 8.83
N GLY A 344 38.60 9.53 9.54
CA GLY A 344 39.12 10.85 9.91
C GLY A 344 38.59 11.38 11.25
N SER A 345 37.76 10.61 11.96
CA SER A 345 37.39 10.83 13.36
C SER A 345 38.44 10.23 14.30
N TYR A 346 38.73 10.88 15.43
CA TYR A 346 39.66 10.38 16.46
C TYR A 346 39.26 9.01 17.02
N LEU A 347 37.95 8.74 17.09
CA LEU A 347 37.42 7.46 17.59
C LEU A 347 37.05 6.50 16.45
N GLY A 348 37.14 6.94 15.19
CA GLY A 348 36.52 6.31 14.04
C GLY A 348 34.98 6.35 14.12
N HIS A 349 34.29 5.48 13.38
CA HIS A 349 32.82 5.50 13.31
C HIS A 349 32.20 4.11 13.14
N PHE A 350 30.90 4.02 13.45
CA PHE A 350 30.06 2.86 13.19
C PHE A 350 28.83 3.28 12.38
N GLU A 351 28.51 2.49 11.36
CA GLU A 351 27.26 2.62 10.61
C GLU A 351 26.62 1.24 10.38
N TYR A 352 25.33 1.22 10.11
CA TYR A 352 24.59 0.03 9.71
C TYR A 352 24.39 0.01 8.19
N VAL A 353 24.65 -1.12 7.55
CA VAL A 353 24.49 -1.28 6.10
C VAL A 353 23.04 -1.60 5.77
N GLU A 354 22.31 -0.59 5.35
CA GLU A 354 20.89 -0.67 4.97
C GLU A 354 20.70 -1.38 3.63
N ASN A 355 21.60 -1.14 2.68
CA ASN A 355 21.52 -1.75 1.35
C ASN A 355 22.87 -1.70 0.59
N VAL A 356 23.04 -2.60 -0.38
CA VAL A 356 24.18 -2.61 -1.31
C VAL A 356 23.66 -2.79 -2.73
N ASN A 357 23.84 -1.77 -3.58
CA ASN A 357 23.40 -1.74 -4.96
C ASN A 357 24.59 -1.51 -5.90
N GLY A 358 25.19 -2.59 -6.39
CA GLY A 358 26.39 -2.47 -7.23
C GLY A 358 27.56 -1.91 -6.44
N ASP A 359 28.01 -0.70 -6.80
CA ASP A 359 29.10 0.02 -6.10
C ASP A 359 28.60 0.92 -4.96
N ASP A 360 27.29 1.22 -4.93
CA ASP A 360 26.69 2.08 -3.93
C ASP A 360 26.30 1.29 -2.68
N VAL A 361 26.74 1.76 -1.52
CA VAL A 361 26.41 1.24 -0.20
C VAL A 361 25.61 2.28 0.54
N THR A 362 24.39 1.94 0.91
CA THR A 362 23.55 2.80 1.74
C THR A 362 23.80 2.46 3.20
N LEU A 363 24.31 3.44 3.94
CA LEU A 363 24.69 3.33 5.35
C LEU A 363 23.77 4.21 6.18
N SER A 364 23.50 3.82 7.41
CA SER A 364 22.77 4.62 8.39
C SER A 364 23.55 4.70 9.70
N GLY A 365 23.59 5.87 10.33
CA GLY A 365 24.48 6.12 11.47
C GLY A 365 24.11 7.34 12.32
N ALA A 366 24.91 7.56 13.37
CA ALA A 366 24.78 8.71 14.28
C ALA A 366 26.14 9.28 14.74
N ASN A 367 26.30 10.62 14.70
CA ASN A 367 27.30 11.50 15.39
C ASN A 367 28.81 11.48 15.03
N THR A 368 29.61 12.56 15.15
CA THR A 368 29.46 14.02 15.52
C THR A 368 30.39 14.89 14.67
N ASN A 369 29.99 16.12 14.32
CA ASN A 369 30.91 17.25 14.05
C ASN A 369 30.68 18.31 15.14
N ASP A 370 31.61 19.27 15.28
CA ASP A 370 31.54 20.42 16.21
C ASP A 370 30.24 21.28 16.09
N ASP A 371 29.41 21.01 15.08
CA ASP A 371 28.18 21.71 14.74
C ASP A 371 26.88 20.89 14.98
N TYR A 372 26.95 19.75 15.70
CA TYR A 372 25.79 18.95 16.14
C TYR A 372 24.80 18.48 15.05
N LYS A 373 25.26 18.12 13.85
CA LYS A 373 24.38 17.54 12.81
C LYS A 373 25.02 16.42 12.00
N TYR A 374 24.84 15.17 12.41
CA TYR A 374 24.56 14.09 11.46
C TYR A 374 23.80 12.93 12.11
N TYR A 375 22.58 12.74 11.60
CA TYR A 375 21.71 11.60 11.83
C TYR A 375 21.00 11.31 10.52
N GLY A 376 21.20 10.14 9.95
CA GLY A 376 20.55 9.82 8.68
C GLY A 376 21.22 8.71 7.90
N ARG A 377 20.76 8.55 6.65
CA ARG A 377 21.38 7.67 5.67
C ARG A 377 22.37 8.46 4.82
N VAL A 378 23.48 7.83 4.52
CA VAL A 378 24.42 8.28 3.50
C VAL A 378 24.63 7.18 2.48
N ILE A 379 24.89 7.58 1.25
CA ILE A 379 25.35 6.65 0.22
C ILE A 379 26.85 6.88 0.06
N ARG A 380 27.61 5.80 0.18
CA ARG A 380 29.06 5.75 -0.04
C ARG A 380 29.36 4.70 -1.09
N THR A 381 30.37 4.95 -1.90
CA THR A 381 30.93 3.94 -2.79
C THR A 381 31.75 2.93 -2.01
N LYS A 382 31.89 1.70 -2.51
CA LYS A 382 32.80 0.70 -1.92
C LYS A 382 34.23 1.21 -1.80
N LYS A 383 34.66 2.03 -2.77
CA LYS A 383 36.00 2.63 -2.77
C LYS A 383 36.20 3.62 -1.62
N GLU A 384 35.21 4.46 -1.31
CA GLU A 384 35.27 5.39 -0.18
C GLU A 384 35.43 4.64 1.14
N LEU A 385 34.63 3.59 1.35
CA LEU A 385 34.69 2.76 2.57
C LEU A 385 36.02 2.00 2.67
N ALA A 386 36.51 1.45 1.56
CA ALA A 386 37.81 0.78 1.54
C ALA A 386 38.96 1.75 1.92
N ASN A 387 38.90 3.03 1.50
CA ASN A 387 39.90 4.03 1.86
C ASN A 387 39.90 4.35 3.37
N TRP A 388 38.81 4.11 4.08
CA TRP A 388 38.71 4.25 5.54
C TRP A 388 39.08 2.97 6.29
N ASN A 389 39.59 1.96 5.58
CA ASN A 389 39.84 0.62 6.13
C ASN A 389 38.57 0.01 6.74
N THR A 390 37.41 0.29 6.17
CA THR A 390 36.13 -0.17 6.72
C THR A 390 36.07 -1.70 6.71
N VAL A 391 35.66 -2.27 7.84
CA VAL A 391 35.37 -3.70 7.97
C VAL A 391 33.93 -3.90 8.39
N TYR A 392 33.37 -5.07 8.10
CA TYR A 392 31.97 -5.36 8.28
C TYR A 392 31.78 -6.55 9.19
N ILE A 393 31.06 -6.37 10.30
CA ILE A 393 30.55 -7.48 11.10
C ILE A 393 29.28 -8.00 10.41
N TYR A 394 29.31 -9.24 9.98
CA TYR A 394 28.16 -9.92 9.39
C TYR A 394 27.29 -10.52 10.49
N LEU A 395 26.08 -9.97 10.60
CA LEU A 395 25.04 -10.44 11.49
C LEU A 395 24.37 -11.62 10.80
N LYS A 396 24.71 -12.85 11.21
CA LYS A 396 24.29 -14.12 10.56
C LYS A 396 22.83 -14.19 10.15
#